data_AF-A0A9D7Y8G7-F1
#
_entry.id   AF-A0A9D7Y8G7-F1
#
_cell.length_a   1.000
_cell.length_b   1.000
_cell.length_c   1.000
_cell.angle_alpha   90.00
_cell.angle_beta   90.00
_cell.angle_gamma   90.00
#
_symmetry.space_group_name_H-M   'P 1'
#
loop_
_entity.id
_entity.type
_entity.pdbx_description
1 polymer ?
#
loop_
_entity_poly.entity_id
_entity_poly.type
_entity_poly.pdbx_seq_one_letter_code
_entity_poly.pdbx_strand_id
1 'polypeptide(L)'
;MKPENFGHRISAFLGWEDIDFEQYPIFSNEYHLTGEYKDFIRETFNDHVLKFFSKTSGWSVEAANYYLIFYSHNSLVPDNILQDFYRLGLGIFDLFKSER
;
A
#
# COMPACT_ATOMS: atom_id res chain seq x y z
N MET A 1 -0.59 2.82 2.32
CA MET A 1 -0.69 1.68 3.26
C MET A 1 0.50 1.70 4.21
N LYS A 2 0.29 1.62 5.53
CA LYS A 2 1.37 1.61 6.55
C LYS A 2 1.11 0.52 7.61
N PRO A 3 2.15 -0.15 8.16
CA PRO A 3 1.98 -1.10 9.27
C PRO A 3 1.45 -0.40 10.52
N GLU A 4 0.66 -1.10 11.34
CA GLU A 4 0.18 -0.62 12.65
C GLU A 4 1.35 -0.46 13.64
N ASN A 5 2.02 0.68 13.54
CA ASN A 5 2.51 1.52 14.61
C ASN A 5 3.40 2.60 13.98
N PHE A 6 2.94 3.86 14.09
CA PHE A 6 3.63 5.09 13.69
C PHE A 6 3.62 5.46 12.20
N GLY A 7 2.54 6.16 11.78
CA GLY A 7 2.44 6.88 10.51
C GLY A 7 2.62 8.40 10.67
N HIS A 8 3.65 8.95 10.01
CA HIS A 8 3.91 10.38 9.88
C HIS A 8 2.83 11.16 9.09
N ARG A 9 2.25 12.18 9.72
CA ARG A 9 1.94 13.58 9.27
C ARG A 9 1.36 13.93 7.87
N ILE A 10 0.98 13.00 7.00
CA ILE A 10 0.15 13.35 5.81
C ILE A 10 -1.28 12.83 5.95
N SER A 11 -1.48 11.62 6.49
CA SER A 11 -2.81 11.09 6.84
C SER A 11 -3.38 11.69 8.13
N ALA A 12 -2.52 11.87 9.16
CA ALA A 12 -2.92 12.40 10.46
C ALA A 12 -3.36 13.89 10.43
N PHE A 13 -3.07 14.62 9.35
CA PHE A 13 -3.48 16.02 9.19
C PHE A 13 -4.81 16.19 8.43
N LEU A 14 -5.31 15.14 7.76
CA LEU A 14 -6.50 15.23 6.88
C LEU A 14 -7.75 14.51 7.45
N GLY A 15 -7.60 13.70 8.51
CA GLY A 15 -8.73 13.10 9.23
C GLY A 15 -9.49 12.01 8.46
N TRP A 16 -8.85 11.37 7.47
CA TRP A 16 -9.47 10.30 6.69
C TRP A 16 -9.54 9.00 7.49
N GLU A 17 -10.71 8.36 7.44
CA GLU A 17 -10.94 7.07 8.08
C GLU A 17 -10.31 5.93 7.28
N ASP A 18 -9.98 4.84 7.98
CA ASP A 18 -9.45 3.62 7.40
C ASP A 18 -10.43 2.96 6.42
N ILE A 19 -9.88 2.22 5.47
CA ILE A 19 -10.61 1.51 4.42
C ILE A 19 -10.35 0.03 4.58
N ASP A 20 -11.24 -0.60 5.34
CA ASP A 20 -11.21 -2.04 5.57
C ASP A 20 -11.96 -2.86 4.52
N PHE A 21 -11.51 -4.11 4.37
CA PHE A 21 -12.10 -5.13 3.52
C PHE A 21 -12.39 -6.39 4.33
N GLU A 22 -13.64 -6.59 4.76
CA GLU A 22 -14.03 -7.72 5.61
C GLU A 22 -13.70 -9.11 5.03
N GLN A 23 -13.73 -9.23 3.70
CA GLN A 23 -13.37 -10.47 2.99
C GLN A 23 -11.86 -10.75 2.95
N TYR A 24 -11.04 -9.75 3.29
CA TYR A 24 -9.58 -9.78 3.29
C TYR A 24 -9.01 -9.34 4.65
N PRO A 25 -9.33 -10.06 5.73
CA PRO A 25 -8.95 -9.66 7.09
C PRO A 25 -7.43 -9.61 7.30
N ILE A 26 -6.67 -10.45 6.59
CA ILE A 26 -5.19 -10.43 6.67
C ILE A 26 -4.66 -9.08 6.16
N PHE A 27 -5.19 -8.61 5.02
CA PHE A 27 -4.82 -7.31 4.48
C PHE A 27 -5.19 -6.17 5.43
N SER A 28 -6.44 -6.13 5.90
CA SER A 28 -6.94 -5.10 6.81
C SER A 28 -6.16 -5.04 8.13
N ASN A 29 -5.71 -6.18 8.64
CA ASN A 29 -4.88 -6.21 9.86
C ASN A 29 -3.44 -5.74 9.61
N GLU A 30 -2.85 -6.05 8.46
CA GLU A 30 -1.44 -5.76 8.19
C GLU A 30 -1.22 -4.32 7.67
N TYR A 31 -2.27 -3.67 7.18
CA TYR A 31 -2.14 -2.38 6.53
C TYR A 31 -3.28 -1.41 6.80
N HIS A 32 -2.89 -0.19 7.15
CA HIS A 32 -3.77 0.96 7.24
C HIS A 32 -3.91 1.68 5.87
N LEU A 33 -5.09 1.62 5.24
CA LEU A 33 -5.38 2.22 3.94
C LEU A 33 -6.33 3.41 4.05
N THR A 34 -5.86 4.58 3.63
CA THR A 34 -6.66 5.83 3.70
C THR A 34 -6.54 6.64 2.43
N GLY A 35 -7.51 7.51 2.18
CA GLY A 35 -7.50 8.42 1.04
C GLY A 35 -8.79 9.24 0.91
N GLU A 36 -8.75 10.30 0.10
CA GLU A 36 -9.87 11.23 -0.12
C GLU A 36 -11.07 10.53 -0.78
N TYR A 37 -10.82 9.73 -1.82
CA TYR A 37 -11.84 9.13 -2.67
C TYR A 37 -12.06 7.65 -2.31
N LYS A 38 -12.72 7.40 -1.18
CA LYS A 38 -12.93 6.04 -0.63
C LYS A 38 -13.51 5.03 -1.61
N ASP A 39 -14.47 5.43 -2.44
CA ASP A 39 -15.14 4.52 -3.38
C ASP A 39 -14.19 4.11 -4.51
N PHE A 40 -13.49 5.08 -5.12
CA PHE A 40 -12.46 4.82 -6.12
C PHE A 40 -11.34 3.94 -5.58
N ILE A 41 -10.94 4.15 -4.32
CA ILE A 41 -9.93 3.32 -3.67
C ILE A 41 -10.43 1.87 -3.52
N ARG A 42 -11.69 1.67 -3.12
CA ARG A 42 -12.27 0.32 -3.02
C ARG A 42 -12.34 -0.39 -4.38
N GLU A 43 -12.65 0.34 -5.44
CA GLU A 43 -12.66 -0.20 -6.81
C GLU A 43 -11.24 -0.56 -7.28
N THR A 44 -10.25 0.29 -6.98
CA THR A 44 -8.85 0.08 -7.36
C THR A 44 -8.24 -1.09 -6.60
N PHE A 45 -8.56 -1.25 -5.31
CA PHE A 45 -8.10 -2.36 -4.47
C PHE A 45 -8.99 -3.59 -4.69
N ASN A 46 -8.90 -4.15 -5.89
CA ASN A 46 -9.64 -5.34 -6.27
C ASN A 46 -9.05 -6.62 -5.65
N ASP A 47 -9.68 -7.75 -5.96
CA ASP A 47 -9.27 -9.08 -5.54
C ASP A 47 -7.78 -9.41 -5.75
N HIS A 48 -7.18 -8.96 -6.86
CA HIS A 48 -5.78 -9.26 -7.17
C HIS A 48 -4.85 -8.45 -6.28
N VAL A 49 -5.14 -7.15 -6.13
CA VAL A 49 -4.41 -6.23 -5.23
C VAL A 49 -4.48 -6.73 -3.79
N LEU A 50 -5.69 -7.02 -3.30
CA LEU A 50 -5.91 -7.45 -1.92
C LEU A 50 -5.23 -8.80 -1.62
N LYS A 51 -5.30 -9.77 -2.53
CA LYS A 51 -4.62 -11.08 -2.37
C LYS A 51 -3.11 -10.95 -2.38
N PHE A 52 -2.56 -10.05 -3.19
CA PHE A 52 -1.13 -9.78 -3.23
C PHE A 52 -0.66 -9.19 -1.90
N PHE A 53 -1.28 -8.08 -1.46
CA PHE A 53 -0.90 -7.43 -0.22
C PHE A 53 -1.20 -8.28 1.02
N SER A 54 -2.18 -9.19 0.98
CA SER A 54 -2.37 -10.18 2.06
C SER A 54 -1.18 -11.14 2.25
N LYS A 55 -0.23 -11.21 1.31
CA LYS A 55 0.94 -12.09 1.35
C LYS A 55 2.26 -11.34 1.53
N THR A 56 2.21 -10.02 1.53
CA THR A 56 3.40 -9.16 1.61
C THR A 56 3.20 -8.17 2.73
N SER A 57 4.17 -7.93 3.59
CA SER A 57 4.07 -6.92 4.66
C SER A 57 5.36 -6.10 4.75
N GLY A 58 5.33 -4.99 5.51
CA GLY A 58 6.51 -4.20 5.85
C GLY A 58 6.91 -3.12 4.85
N TRP A 59 6.16 -2.94 3.77
CA TRP A 59 6.43 -1.90 2.76
C TRP A 59 5.32 -0.86 2.71
N SER A 60 5.65 0.34 2.20
CA SER A 60 4.69 1.43 2.04
C SER A 60 4.46 1.73 0.57
N VAL A 61 3.19 1.86 0.21
CA VAL A 61 2.74 2.33 -1.10
C VAL A 61 1.89 3.58 -0.91
N GLU A 62 2.23 4.62 -1.65
CA GLU A 62 1.51 5.89 -1.72
C GLU A 62 1.24 6.23 -3.19
N ALA A 63 0.05 6.75 -3.47
CA ALA A 63 -0.30 7.32 -4.77
C ALA A 63 -0.37 8.84 -4.63
N ALA A 64 0.35 9.56 -5.49
CA ALA A 64 0.36 11.01 -5.52
C ALA A 64 0.35 11.50 -6.97
N ASN A 65 -0.76 12.11 -7.39
CA ASN A 65 -1.00 12.49 -8.78
C ASN A 65 -0.77 11.30 -9.75
N TYR A 66 0.23 11.40 -10.63
CA TYR A 66 0.58 10.38 -11.62
C TYR A 66 1.64 9.40 -11.13
N TYR A 67 2.05 9.48 -9.87
CA TYR A 67 3.14 8.68 -9.30
C TYR A 67 2.60 7.63 -8.34
N LEU A 68 3.17 6.43 -8.46
CA LEU A 68 3.15 5.41 -7.43
C LEU A 68 4.51 5.41 -6.74
N ILE A 69 4.50 5.61 -5.43
CA ILE A 69 5.69 5.69 -4.59
C ILE A 69 5.73 4.44 -3.72
N PHE A 70 6.74 3.61 -3.94
CA PHE A 70 7.02 2.41 -3.15
C PHE A 70 8.29 2.62 -2.34
N TYR A 71 8.22 2.43 -1.02
CA TYR A 71 9.34 2.73 -0.13
C TYR A 71 9.29 1.91 1.16
N SER A 72 10.43 1.83 1.86
CA SER A 72 10.48 1.36 3.24
C SER A 72 10.39 2.55 4.19
N HIS A 73 9.39 2.56 5.08
CA HIS A 73 9.17 3.67 5.99
C HIS A 73 10.21 3.66 7.12
N ASN A 74 10.84 4.82 7.36
CA ASN A 74 11.82 5.03 8.44
C ASN A 74 13.00 4.05 8.47
N SER A 75 13.31 3.41 7.34
CA SER A 75 14.45 2.51 7.25
C SER A 75 15.09 2.54 5.87
N LEU A 76 16.36 2.16 5.80
CA LEU A 76 17.06 1.92 4.55
C LEU A 76 16.88 0.47 4.15
N VAL A 77 16.65 0.24 2.85
CA VAL A 77 16.61 -1.10 2.30
C VAL A 77 18.03 -1.68 2.33
N PRO A 78 18.25 -2.83 2.97
CA PRO A 78 19.57 -3.47 3.00
C PRO A 78 20.06 -3.85 1.58
N ASP A 79 21.35 -3.64 1.32
CA ASP A 79 21.95 -3.88 0.01
C ASP A 79 21.71 -5.29 -0.53
N ASN A 80 21.71 -6.30 0.36
CA ASN A 80 21.51 -7.70 -0.01
C ASN A 80 20.09 -8.02 -0.50
N ILE A 81 19.10 -7.15 -0.23
CA ILE A 81 17.72 -7.32 -0.71
C ILE A 81 17.29 -6.22 -1.69
N LEU A 82 18.17 -5.26 -2.00
CA LEU A 82 17.81 -4.08 -2.80
C LEU A 82 17.26 -4.45 -4.18
N GLN A 83 17.79 -5.50 -4.81
CA GLN A 83 17.30 -5.98 -6.10
C GLN A 83 15.90 -6.61 -6.01
N ASP A 84 15.64 -7.39 -4.96
CA ASP A 84 14.31 -7.98 -4.75
C ASP A 84 13.29 -6.92 -4.36
N PHE A 85 13.69 -5.92 -3.57
CA PHE A 85 12.89 -4.75 -3.27
C PHE A 85 12.51 -3.98 -4.54
N TYR A 86 13.48 -3.74 -5.44
CA TYR A 86 13.20 -3.09 -6.72
C TYR A 86 12.22 -3.90 -7.59
N ARG A 87 12.42 -5.22 -7.70
CA ARG A 87 11.52 -6.13 -8.43
C ARG A 87 10.12 -6.15 -7.83
N LEU A 88 10.01 -6.14 -6.51
CA LEU A 88 8.74 -6.07 -5.80
C LEU A 88 8.00 -4.77 -6.15
N GLY A 89 8.70 -3.64 -6.16
CA GLY A 89 8.15 -2.35 -6.56
C GLY A 89 7.62 -2.34 -8.00
N LEU A 90 8.35 -2.96 -8.94
CA LEU A 90 7.89 -3.14 -10.32
C LEU A 90 6.64 -4.02 -10.40
N GLY A 91 6.61 -5.13 -9.66
CA GLY A 91 5.43 -6.00 -9.59
C GLY A 91 4.19 -5.29 -9.04
N ILE A 92 4.36 -4.45 -8.02
CA ILE A 92 3.28 -3.59 -7.49
C ILE A 92 2.82 -2.59 -8.55
N PHE A 93 3.74 -1.95 -9.26
CA PHE A 93 3.38 -1.04 -10.34
C PHE A 93 2.56 -1.73 -11.43
N ASP A 94 2.97 -2.92 -11.86
CA ASP A 94 2.24 -3.70 -12.86
C ASP A 94 0.85 -4.13 -12.38
N LEU A 95 0.71 -4.46 -11.10
CA LEU A 95 -0.56 -4.83 -10.47
C LEU A 95 -1.61 -3.70 -10.56
N PHE A 96 -1.19 -2.45 -10.37
CA PHE A 96 -2.08 -1.30 -10.52
C PHE A 96 -2.24 -0.85 -11.98
N LYS A 97 -1.31 -1.22 -12.87
CA LYS A 97 -1.35 -0.87 -14.30
C LYS A 97 -2.27 -1.78 -15.10
N SER A 98 -2.42 -3.05 -14.72
CA SER A 98 -3.28 -4.02 -15.41
C SER A 98 -4.78 -3.75 -15.28
N GLU A 99 -5.17 -2.77 -14.45
CA GLU A 99 -6.56 -2.40 -14.15
C GLU A 99 -7.13 -1.30 -15.07
N ARG A 100 -6.79 -1.33 -16.37
CA ARG A 100 -7.38 -0.45 -17.38
C ARG A 100 -8.17 -1.20 -18.44
#